data_AF-A0A2H3P3I2-F1
#
_entry.id   AF-A0A2H3P3I2-F1
#
_cell.length_a   1.000
_cell.length_b   1.000
_cell.length_c   1.000
_cell.angle_alpha   90.00
_cell.angle_beta   90.00
_cell.angle_gamma   90.00
#
_symmetry.space_group_name_H-M   'P 1'
#
loop_
_entity.id
_entity.type
_entity.pdbx_description
1 polymer ?
#
loop_
_entity_poly.entity_id
_entity_poly.type
_entity_poly.pdbx_seq_one_letter_code
_entity_poly.pdbx_strand_id
1 'polypeptide(L)'
;MDEAYASYNKRELGFRDYFQAHYELEDEPIIHPETDTPGGGEQVVLDKGLYRCRYCGSKKSDGVGFKKAHVIPEHMGNKLIVSHAECTPCNETFSVYEAHLGQLIGPLKTLLGVKGKSKGGRRIPKFKDFKFDTAITRSDTGVLWEIDPQQTTVRLDSPRDISIGVRHIPYVPLSAWKGLARSSVHLLDLE
;
A
#
# COMPACT_ATOMS: atom_id res chain seq x y z
N MET A 1 32.49 1.86 -22.74
CA MET A 1 31.36 1.62 -21.82
C MET A 1 31.95 0.74 -20.72
N ASP A 2 32.23 1.35 -19.57
CA ASP A 2 33.24 0.86 -18.61
C ASP A 2 32.89 -0.49 -17.98
N GLU A 3 33.91 -1.31 -17.69
CA GLU A 3 33.79 -2.60 -17.00
C GLU A 3 33.01 -2.49 -15.68
N ALA A 4 33.07 -1.34 -15.00
CA ALA A 4 32.27 -1.05 -13.82
C ALA A 4 30.77 -1.06 -14.09
N TYR A 5 30.33 -0.56 -15.25
CA TYR A 5 28.93 -0.54 -15.66
C TYR A 5 28.43 -1.94 -16.05
N ALA A 6 29.28 -2.73 -16.72
CA ALA A 6 28.99 -4.13 -17.02
C ALA A 6 28.88 -5.00 -15.76
N SER A 7 29.77 -4.78 -14.79
CA SER A 7 29.75 -5.41 -13.47
C SER A 7 28.48 -5.06 -12.67
N TYR A 8 28.11 -3.77 -12.63
CA TYR A 8 26.89 -3.30 -12.00
C TYR A 8 25.64 -3.96 -12.60
N ASN A 9 25.51 -3.96 -13.93
CA ASN A 9 24.37 -4.57 -14.60
C ASN A 9 24.29 -6.08 -14.36
N LYS A 10 25.42 -6.79 -14.33
CA LYS A 10 25.44 -8.23 -14.03
C LYS A 10 24.96 -8.52 -12.61
N ARG A 11 25.31 -7.65 -11.64
CA ARG A 11 24.86 -7.74 -10.26
C ARG A 11 23.37 -7.45 -10.13
N GLU A 12 22.88 -6.38 -10.75
CA GLU A 12 21.46 -6.02 -10.77
C GLU A 12 20.61 -7.11 -11.45
N LEU A 13 21.08 -7.68 -12.56
CA LEU A 13 20.43 -8.83 -13.21
C LEU A 13 20.37 -10.04 -12.27
N GLY A 14 21.45 -10.35 -11.54
CA GLY A 14 21.43 -11.41 -10.54
C GLY A 14 20.44 -11.16 -9.41
N PHE A 15 20.28 -9.91 -8.95
CA PHE A 15 19.25 -9.55 -7.97
C PHE A 15 17.85 -9.67 -8.54
N ARG A 16 17.64 -9.28 -9.80
CA ARG A 16 16.36 -9.46 -10.49
C ARG A 16 16.02 -10.93 -10.62
N ASP A 17 16.97 -11.78 -11.03
CA ASP A 17 16.73 -13.21 -11.21
C ASP A 17 16.47 -13.89 -9.84
N TYR A 18 17.17 -13.49 -8.78
CA TYR A 18 16.89 -13.94 -7.41
C TYR A 18 15.52 -13.47 -6.91
N PHE A 19 15.19 -12.18 -7.10
CA PHE A 19 13.88 -11.65 -6.80
C PHE A 19 12.81 -12.43 -7.56
N GLN A 20 13.05 -12.72 -8.84
CA GLN A 20 12.11 -13.43 -9.68
C GLN A 20 11.88 -14.88 -9.18
N ALA A 21 12.97 -15.58 -8.86
CA ALA A 21 12.89 -16.97 -8.43
C ALA A 21 12.24 -17.15 -7.04
N HIS A 22 12.29 -16.15 -6.18
CA HIS A 22 11.91 -16.29 -4.76
C HIS A 22 10.75 -15.39 -4.32
N TYR A 23 10.50 -14.30 -5.03
CA TYR A 23 9.56 -13.25 -4.64
C TYR A 23 8.68 -12.74 -5.79
N GLU A 24 8.83 -13.26 -7.02
CA GLU A 24 7.91 -12.92 -8.12
C GLU A 24 6.53 -13.44 -7.82
N LEU A 25 5.55 -12.54 -7.88
CA LEU A 25 4.14 -12.86 -7.67
C LEU A 25 3.30 -12.46 -8.89
N GLU A 26 3.93 -12.08 -10.02
CA GLU A 26 3.21 -11.68 -11.25
C GLU A 26 2.30 -12.79 -11.80
N ASP A 27 2.70 -14.06 -11.69
CA ASP A 27 1.93 -15.22 -12.20
C ASP A 27 1.25 -16.05 -11.11
N GLU A 28 1.55 -15.78 -9.83
CA GLU A 28 0.87 -16.41 -8.71
C GLU A 28 -0.30 -15.52 -8.31
N PRO A 29 -1.56 -15.89 -8.62
CA PRO A 29 -2.69 -15.11 -8.17
C PRO A 29 -2.64 -15.09 -6.65
N ILE A 30 -2.35 -13.92 -6.07
CA ILE A 30 -2.62 -13.69 -4.66
C ILE A 30 -4.15 -13.72 -4.56
N ILE A 31 -4.70 -14.92 -4.35
CA ILE A 31 -6.12 -15.12 -4.16
C ILE A 31 -6.44 -14.44 -2.84
N HIS A 32 -6.88 -13.19 -2.93
CA HIS A 32 -7.43 -12.47 -1.81
C HIS A 32 -8.59 -13.33 -1.28
N PRO A 33 -8.56 -13.81 -0.03
CA PRO A 33 -9.68 -14.57 0.52
C PRO A 33 -10.92 -13.68 0.42
N GLU A 34 -11.83 -14.07 -0.45
CA GLU A 34 -13.14 -13.45 -0.68
C GLU A 34 -13.21 -11.91 -0.59
N THR A 35 -12.99 -11.24 -1.73
CA THR A 35 -13.17 -9.77 -1.88
C THR A 35 -14.59 -9.27 -1.58
N ASP A 36 -15.55 -10.19 -1.41
CA ASP A 36 -16.95 -9.92 -1.13
C ASP A 36 -17.41 -10.26 0.29
N THR A 37 -16.53 -10.75 1.17
CA THR A 37 -16.87 -10.83 2.60
C THR A 37 -17.00 -9.42 3.17
N PRO A 38 -18.21 -8.95 3.53
CA PRO A 38 -18.41 -7.61 4.06
C PRO A 38 -17.80 -7.55 5.46
N GLY A 39 -16.64 -6.91 5.59
CA GLY A 39 -15.93 -6.79 6.87
C GLY A 39 -14.58 -7.51 6.95
N GLY A 40 -14.16 -8.20 5.88
CA GLY A 40 -12.98 -9.07 5.91
C GLY A 40 -13.35 -10.42 6.51
N GLY A 41 -13.06 -11.51 5.79
CA GLY A 41 -13.13 -12.86 6.32
C GLY A 41 -12.15 -13.12 7.47
N GLU A 42 -11.93 -14.38 7.79
CA GLU A 42 -11.02 -14.77 8.86
C GLU A 42 -9.59 -14.22 8.61
N GLN A 43 -9.02 -13.59 9.64
CA GLN A 43 -7.68 -13.03 9.54
C GLN A 43 -6.62 -14.12 9.67
N VAL A 44 -5.66 -14.14 8.73
CA VAL A 44 -4.46 -14.97 8.78
C VAL A 44 -3.37 -14.22 9.54
N VAL A 45 -2.77 -14.88 10.55
CA VAL A 45 -1.67 -14.32 11.34
C VAL A 45 -0.36 -14.98 10.90
N LEU A 46 0.55 -14.23 10.26
CA LEU A 46 1.78 -14.78 9.68
C LEU A 46 2.73 -15.39 10.72
N ASP A 47 2.89 -14.72 11.86
CA ASP A 47 3.88 -15.03 12.89
C ASP A 47 3.20 -15.25 14.25
N LYS A 48 2.13 -16.04 14.22
CA LYS A 48 1.27 -16.30 15.37
C LYS A 48 2.09 -16.72 16.60
N GLY A 49 2.11 -15.85 17.59
CA GLY A 49 2.70 -16.12 18.91
C GLY A 49 4.17 -15.70 19.05
N LEU A 50 4.81 -15.19 18.00
CA LEU A 50 6.21 -14.77 18.07
C LEU A 50 6.44 -13.61 19.07
N TYR A 51 5.58 -12.59 19.05
CA TYR A 51 5.62 -11.42 19.95
C TYR A 51 7.02 -10.82 20.18
N ARG A 52 7.81 -10.77 19.11
CA ARG A 52 9.09 -10.08 19.01
C ARG A 52 8.96 -9.07 17.88
N CYS A 53 9.25 -7.81 18.17
CA CYS A 53 9.10 -6.75 17.18
C CYS A 53 10.16 -6.88 16.08
N ARG A 54 9.73 -6.94 14.81
CA ARG A 54 10.61 -7.00 13.63
C ARG A 54 11.50 -5.77 13.47
N TYR A 55 11.09 -4.64 14.06
CA TYR A 55 11.74 -3.34 13.86
C TYR A 55 12.70 -2.97 14.98
N CYS A 56 12.25 -3.04 16.23
CA CYS A 56 13.06 -2.66 17.39
C CYS A 56 13.62 -3.86 18.17
N GLY A 57 13.23 -5.09 17.83
CA GLY A 57 13.70 -6.30 18.49
C GLY A 57 13.09 -6.58 19.87
N SER A 58 12.35 -5.64 20.45
CA SER A 58 11.70 -5.80 21.76
C SER A 58 10.76 -7.00 21.77
N LYS A 59 10.69 -7.69 22.90
CA LYS A 59 9.85 -8.86 23.12
C LYS A 59 8.71 -8.50 24.06
N LYS A 60 7.61 -9.26 24.02
CA LYS A 60 6.51 -9.10 24.98
C LYS A 60 6.95 -9.34 26.43
N SER A 61 8.00 -10.13 26.65
CA SER A 61 8.65 -10.30 27.97
C SER A 61 9.22 -9.01 28.54
N ASP A 62 9.51 -8.02 27.69
CA ASP A 62 10.13 -6.75 28.07
C ASP A 62 9.09 -5.73 28.54
N GLY A 63 7.83 -6.15 28.71
CA GLY A 63 6.71 -5.30 29.13
C GLY A 63 6.11 -4.42 28.02
N VAL A 64 6.63 -4.50 26.78
CA VAL A 64 6.12 -3.72 25.65
C VAL A 64 4.81 -4.32 25.13
N GLY A 65 3.84 -3.46 24.85
CA GLY A 65 2.57 -3.87 24.25
C GLY A 65 2.74 -4.37 22.81
N PHE A 66 1.88 -5.31 22.41
CA PHE A 66 1.78 -5.80 21.03
C PHE A 66 0.32 -5.74 20.59
N LYS A 67 0.09 -5.42 19.32
CA LYS A 67 -1.22 -5.39 18.67
C LYS A 67 -1.17 -6.27 17.43
N LYS A 68 -2.34 -6.73 16.97
CA LYS A 68 -2.45 -7.32 15.63
C LYS A 68 -2.28 -6.20 14.61
N ALA A 69 -1.11 -6.14 13.99
CA ALA A 69 -0.81 -5.13 12.98
C ALA A 69 -1.11 -5.71 11.59
N HIS A 70 -1.81 -4.98 10.73
CA HIS A 70 -2.01 -5.40 9.34
C HIS A 70 -0.66 -5.50 8.64
N VAL A 71 -0.34 -6.54 7.88
CA VAL A 71 0.96 -6.71 7.20
C VAL A 71 1.14 -5.70 6.06
N ILE A 72 0.09 -5.54 5.25
CA ILE A 72 -0.06 -4.43 4.30
C ILE A 72 -1.10 -3.45 4.89
N PRO A 73 -0.95 -2.12 4.78
CA PRO A 73 -1.91 -1.17 5.32
C PRO A 73 -3.34 -1.44 4.86
N GLU A 74 -4.32 -1.34 5.75
CA GLU A 74 -5.71 -1.62 5.40
C GLU A 74 -6.24 -0.69 4.29
N HIS A 75 -5.73 0.54 4.20
CA HIS A 75 -6.10 1.48 3.14
C HIS A 75 -5.57 1.07 1.76
N MET A 76 -4.67 0.10 1.67
CA MET A 76 -4.23 -0.54 0.42
C MET A 76 -5.09 -1.77 0.07
N GLY A 77 -6.10 -2.09 0.89
CA GLY A 77 -7.06 -3.17 0.65
C GLY A 77 -6.87 -4.39 1.55
N ASN A 78 -5.78 -4.48 2.33
CA ASN A 78 -5.53 -5.65 3.17
C ASN A 78 -6.37 -5.65 4.46
N LYS A 79 -7.36 -6.53 4.53
CA LYS A 79 -8.19 -6.75 5.73
C LYS A 79 -7.86 -8.02 6.51
N LEU A 80 -6.99 -8.86 5.96
CA LEU A 80 -6.93 -10.29 6.30
C LEU A 80 -5.58 -10.70 6.87
N ILE A 81 -4.48 -10.17 6.32
CA ILE A 81 -3.15 -10.60 6.71
C ILE A 81 -2.66 -9.68 7.82
N VAL A 82 -2.43 -10.25 9.01
CA VAL A 82 -1.95 -9.53 10.20
C VAL A 82 -0.72 -10.21 10.80
N SER A 83 0.00 -9.48 11.65
CA SER A 83 1.21 -9.93 12.34
C SER A 83 1.11 -9.64 13.85
N HIS A 84 1.66 -10.55 14.64
CA HIS A 84 1.94 -10.41 16.08
C HIS A 84 3.37 -9.92 16.35
N ALA A 85 4.20 -9.74 15.32
CA ALA A 85 5.61 -9.35 15.42
C ALA A 85 5.82 -7.83 15.28
N GLU A 86 4.84 -7.02 15.71
CA GLU A 86 4.98 -5.56 15.77
C GLU A 86 4.51 -5.03 17.12
N CYS A 87 5.41 -4.35 17.82
CA CYS A 87 5.09 -3.74 19.10
C CYS A 87 4.28 -2.45 18.90
N THR A 88 3.50 -2.07 19.92
CA THR A 88 2.67 -0.86 19.90
C THR A 88 3.44 0.41 19.56
N PRO A 89 4.63 0.70 20.14
CA PRO A 89 5.39 1.91 19.81
C PRO A 89 5.82 2.00 18.34
N CYS A 90 6.29 0.89 17.77
CA CYS A 90 6.61 0.83 16.35
C CYS A 90 5.35 1.00 15.49
N ASN A 91 4.25 0.35 15.86
CA ASN A 91 2.98 0.47 15.15
C ASN A 91 2.44 1.91 15.11
N GLU A 92 2.56 2.65 16.21
CA GLU A 92 2.18 4.06 16.29
C GLU A 92 3.07 4.93 15.39
N THR A 93 4.38 4.65 15.34
CA THR A 93 5.31 5.33 14.43
C THR A 93 4.95 5.05 12.96
N PHE A 94 4.73 3.79 12.61
CA PHE A 94 4.40 3.41 11.24
C PHE A 94 3.02 3.90 10.81
N SER A 95 2.07 4.06 11.73
CA SER A 95 0.76 4.65 11.43
C SER A 95 0.87 6.07 10.83
N VAL A 96 1.87 6.85 11.26
CA VAL A 96 2.16 8.17 10.68
C VAL A 96 2.69 8.04 9.25
N TYR A 97 3.59 7.08 9.00
CA TYR A 97 4.14 6.82 7.67
C TYR A 97 3.11 6.28 6.69
N GLU A 98 2.25 5.36 7.16
CA GLU A 98 1.10 4.84 6.44
C GLU A 98 0.10 5.95 6.07
N ALA A 99 -0.10 6.96 6.93
CA ALA A 99 -0.95 8.10 6.58
C ALA A 99 -0.41 8.86 5.37
N HIS A 100 0.91 9.10 5.32
CA HIS A 100 1.56 9.74 4.17
C HIS A 100 1.53 8.87 2.91
N LEU A 101 1.73 7.56 3.04
CA LEU A 101 1.54 6.62 1.94
C LEU A 101 0.11 6.69 1.39
N GLY A 102 -0.88 6.72 2.28
CA GLY A 102 -2.29 6.86 1.91
C GLY A 102 -2.60 8.17 1.17
N GLN A 103 -1.90 9.26 1.46
CA GLN A 103 -2.01 10.53 0.73
C GLN A 103 -1.38 10.43 -0.67
N LEU A 104 -0.20 9.80 -0.78
CA LEU A 104 0.46 9.50 -2.05
C LEU A 104 -0.46 8.66 -2.96
N ILE A 105 -0.98 7.53 -2.49
CA ILE A 105 -1.81 6.65 -3.35
C ILE A 105 -3.29 7.02 -3.37
N GLY A 106 -3.68 8.19 -2.85
CA GLY A 106 -5.07 8.64 -2.69
C GLY A 106 -5.94 8.45 -3.95
N PRO A 107 -5.55 9.03 -5.10
CA PRO A 107 -6.29 8.88 -6.36
C PRO A 107 -6.37 7.43 -6.82
N LEU A 108 -5.24 6.72 -6.76
CA LEU A 108 -5.13 5.32 -7.21
C LEU A 108 -6.08 4.39 -6.44
N LYS A 109 -6.23 4.57 -5.12
CA LYS A 109 -7.18 3.77 -4.33
C LYS A 109 -8.60 3.87 -4.86
N THR A 110 -9.01 5.07 -5.29
CA THR A 110 -10.36 5.29 -5.82
C THR A 110 -10.49 4.69 -7.22
N LEU A 111 -9.51 4.94 -8.08
CA LEU A 111 -9.46 4.42 -9.45
C LEU A 111 -9.45 2.89 -9.47
N LEU A 112 -8.67 2.26 -8.58
CA LEU A 112 -8.55 0.81 -8.44
C LEU A 112 -9.70 0.18 -7.62
N GLY A 113 -10.60 0.99 -7.07
CA GLY A 113 -11.80 0.48 -6.38
C GLY A 113 -11.49 -0.15 -5.03
N VAL A 114 -10.42 0.30 -4.36
CA VAL A 114 -10.04 -0.18 -3.04
C VAL A 114 -11.11 0.22 -2.04
N LYS A 115 -11.77 -0.79 -1.44
CA LYS A 115 -12.85 -0.60 -0.47
C LYS A 115 -12.27 -0.12 0.87
N GLY A 116 -12.84 0.95 1.43
CA GLY A 116 -12.39 1.53 2.70
C GLY A 116 -12.95 0.84 3.96
N LYS A 117 -12.74 1.51 5.11
CA LYS A 117 -13.19 1.10 6.46
C LYS A 117 -14.67 1.37 6.78
N SER A 118 -15.49 1.79 5.81
CA SER A 118 -16.91 2.15 6.05
C SER A 118 -17.69 0.99 6.70
N LYS A 119 -18.80 1.26 7.41
CA LYS A 119 -19.74 0.20 7.86
C LYS A 119 -20.04 -0.78 6.70
N GLY A 120 -19.70 -2.05 6.88
CA GLY A 120 -19.85 -3.11 5.88
C GLY A 120 -18.69 -3.27 4.89
N GLY A 121 -17.66 -2.42 4.94
CA GLY A 121 -16.42 -2.56 4.16
C GLY A 121 -16.59 -2.54 2.64
N ARG A 122 -17.72 -2.04 2.14
CA ARG A 122 -18.12 -2.09 0.72
C ARG A 122 -17.89 -0.78 -0.05
N ARG A 123 -17.72 0.35 0.64
CA ARG A 123 -17.65 1.66 -0.03
C ARG A 123 -16.23 1.95 -0.50
N ILE A 124 -16.11 2.30 -1.79
CA ILE A 124 -14.89 2.90 -2.34
C ILE A 124 -14.85 4.38 -1.90
N PRO A 125 -13.78 4.84 -1.24
CA PRO A 125 -13.64 6.24 -0.86
C PRO A 125 -13.63 7.14 -2.10
N LYS A 126 -14.33 8.29 -2.02
CA LYS A 126 -14.21 9.35 -3.02
C LYS A 126 -12.88 10.08 -2.79
N PHE A 127 -12.08 10.29 -3.83
CA PHE A 127 -10.95 11.20 -3.77
C PHE A 127 -11.44 12.63 -4.00
N LYS A 128 -10.96 13.58 -3.19
CA LYS A 128 -11.25 15.01 -3.32
C LYS A 128 -9.98 15.82 -3.10
N ASP A 129 -9.68 16.71 -4.03
CA ASP A 129 -8.77 17.83 -3.82
C ASP A 129 -9.61 19.08 -3.51
N PHE A 130 -9.59 19.49 -2.24
CA PHE A 130 -10.38 20.62 -1.76
C PHE A 130 -9.91 21.97 -2.29
N LYS A 131 -8.69 22.06 -2.84
CA LYS A 131 -8.12 23.33 -3.30
C LYS A 131 -8.56 23.70 -4.72
N PHE A 132 -8.86 22.71 -5.56
CA PHE A 132 -9.14 22.89 -6.98
C PHE A 132 -10.41 22.17 -7.44
N ASP A 133 -11.31 21.89 -6.48
CA ASP A 133 -12.60 21.23 -6.67
C ASP A 133 -12.56 19.99 -7.59
N THR A 134 -11.46 19.25 -7.51
CA THR A 134 -11.26 18.03 -8.29
C THR A 134 -11.72 16.84 -7.48
N ALA A 135 -12.49 15.95 -8.10
CA ALA A 135 -13.03 14.78 -7.44
C ALA A 135 -13.01 13.56 -8.35
N ILE A 136 -12.67 12.41 -7.77
CA ILE A 136 -12.73 11.13 -8.46
C ILE A 136 -13.72 10.26 -7.68
N THR A 137 -14.72 9.73 -8.38
CA THR A 137 -15.69 8.79 -7.83
C THR A 137 -15.72 7.56 -8.73
N ARG A 138 -15.67 6.37 -8.14
CA ARG A 138 -15.84 5.11 -8.87
C ARG A 138 -17.20 4.50 -8.58
N SER A 139 -17.90 4.10 -9.63
CA SER A 139 -19.09 3.23 -9.59
C SER A 139 -18.74 1.86 -10.14
N ASP A 140 -19.72 0.95 -10.13
CA ASP A 140 -19.57 -0.39 -10.72
C ASP A 140 -19.42 -0.35 -12.25
N THR A 141 -19.90 0.73 -12.88
CA THR A 141 -19.96 0.89 -14.34
C THR A 141 -18.92 1.86 -14.91
N GLY A 142 -18.15 2.54 -14.07
CA GLY A 142 -17.12 3.47 -14.55
C GLY A 142 -16.52 4.38 -13.48
N VAL A 143 -15.79 5.38 -13.97
CA VAL A 143 -15.13 6.41 -13.15
C VAL A 143 -15.67 7.76 -13.58
N LEU A 144 -16.20 8.52 -12.61
CA LEU A 144 -16.54 9.92 -12.78
C LEU A 144 -15.37 10.78 -12.27
N TRP A 145 -14.86 11.63 -13.15
CA TRP A 145 -13.83 12.61 -12.83
C TRP A 145 -14.40 14.02 -12.97
N GLU A 146 -14.56 14.70 -11.84
CA GLU A 146 -14.96 16.10 -11.75
C GLU A 146 -13.69 16.95 -11.72
N ILE A 147 -13.56 17.91 -12.62
CA ILE A 147 -12.39 18.80 -12.75
C ILE A 147 -12.80 20.26 -12.82
N ASP A 148 -11.96 21.14 -12.30
CA ASP A 148 -12.00 22.56 -12.62
C ASP A 148 -11.34 22.80 -13.99
N PRO A 149 -12.08 23.25 -15.02
CA PRO A 149 -11.55 23.46 -16.36
C PRO A 149 -10.46 24.55 -16.42
N GLN A 150 -10.41 25.47 -15.46
CA GLN A 150 -9.39 26.53 -15.41
C GLN A 150 -8.08 26.08 -14.76
N GLN A 151 -8.09 24.95 -14.05
CA GLN A 151 -6.96 24.43 -13.26
C GLN A 151 -6.63 22.98 -13.65
N THR A 152 -7.18 22.49 -14.76
CA THR A 152 -7.16 21.08 -15.13
C THR A 152 -5.76 20.56 -15.44
N THR A 153 -5.53 19.33 -15.01
CA THR A 153 -4.34 18.54 -15.37
C THR A 153 -4.71 17.30 -16.19
N VAL A 154 -5.99 17.18 -16.60
CA VAL A 154 -6.48 16.18 -17.56
C VAL A 154 -6.21 16.69 -18.98
N ARG A 155 -5.58 15.86 -19.81
CA ARG A 155 -5.30 16.14 -21.23
C ARG A 155 -5.65 14.91 -22.05
N LEU A 156 -6.36 15.14 -23.16
CA LEU A 156 -6.48 14.14 -24.21
C LEU A 156 -5.24 14.28 -25.10
N ASP A 157 -4.30 13.34 -24.99
CA ASP A 157 -3.05 13.40 -25.78
C ASP A 157 -3.26 12.84 -27.19
N SER A 158 -4.18 11.87 -27.33
CA SER A 158 -4.57 11.28 -28.60
C SER A 158 -6.02 10.74 -28.52
N PRO A 159 -6.64 10.31 -29.64
CA PRO A 159 -7.95 9.65 -29.60
C PRO A 159 -8.02 8.40 -28.71
N ARG A 160 -6.88 7.85 -28.28
CA ARG A 160 -6.78 6.66 -27.43
C ARG A 160 -6.07 6.91 -26.10
N ASP A 161 -5.41 8.05 -25.94
CA ASP A 161 -4.56 8.34 -24.80
C ASP A 161 -5.08 9.54 -24.03
N ILE A 162 -5.26 9.34 -22.72
CA ILE A 162 -5.66 10.37 -21.78
C ILE A 162 -4.58 10.47 -20.71
N SER A 163 -3.83 11.57 -20.69
CA SER A 163 -2.99 11.92 -19.55
C SER A 163 -3.85 12.53 -18.49
N ILE A 164 -3.75 12.00 -17.28
CA ILE A 164 -4.44 12.56 -16.15
C ILE A 164 -3.47 12.90 -15.05
N GLY A 165 -3.16 14.19 -14.94
CA GLY A 165 -2.50 14.69 -13.76
C GLY A 165 -3.45 14.63 -12.56
N VAL A 166 -2.90 14.28 -11.42
CA VAL A 166 -3.59 14.38 -10.14
C VAL A 166 -2.68 15.11 -9.19
N ARG A 167 -3.21 16.07 -8.45
CA ARG A 167 -2.49 16.64 -7.32
C ARG A 167 -2.74 15.77 -6.10
N HIS A 168 -1.67 15.36 -5.46
CA HIS A 168 -1.75 14.64 -4.21
C HIS A 168 -2.12 15.59 -3.07
N ILE A 169 -2.91 15.08 -2.11
CA ILE A 169 -2.99 15.71 -0.80
C ILE A 169 -1.57 15.82 -0.24
N PRO A 170 -1.14 16.94 0.36
CA PRO A 170 0.23 17.12 0.83
C PRO A 170 0.70 15.96 1.70
N TYR A 171 1.88 15.41 1.39
CA TYR A 171 2.51 14.29 2.09
C TYR A 171 4.03 14.48 2.14
N VAL A 172 4.70 13.75 3.03
CA VAL A 172 6.17 13.70 3.09
C VAL A 172 6.64 12.47 2.31
N PRO A 173 7.36 12.62 1.18
CA PRO A 173 7.74 11.49 0.34
C PRO A 173 8.51 10.39 1.07
N LEU A 174 9.52 10.78 1.88
CA LEU A 174 10.29 9.81 2.66
C LEU A 174 9.39 9.01 3.63
N SER A 175 8.41 9.66 4.26
CA SER A 175 7.47 8.99 5.15
C SER A 175 6.56 8.02 4.40
N ALA A 176 6.08 8.39 3.20
CA ALA A 176 5.30 7.47 2.37
C ALA A 176 6.10 6.22 2.01
N TRP A 177 7.36 6.38 1.59
CA TRP A 177 8.25 5.26 1.28
C TRP A 177 8.54 4.38 2.50
N LYS A 178 8.71 4.97 3.69
CA LYS A 178 8.84 4.20 4.94
C LYS A 178 7.59 3.39 5.25
N GLY A 179 6.40 3.93 4.97
CA GLY A 179 5.14 3.20 5.11
C GLY A 179 5.05 1.99 4.18
N LEU A 180 5.59 2.11 2.96
CA LEU A 180 5.65 1.00 2.02
C LEU A 180 6.68 -0.07 2.47
N ALA A 181 7.89 0.37 2.80
CA ALA A 181 8.98 -0.50 3.24
C ALA A 181 8.62 -1.34 4.48
N ARG A 182 7.82 -0.76 5.39
CA ARG A 182 7.24 -1.47 6.54
C ARG A 182 6.49 -2.73 6.08
N SER A 183 5.68 -2.63 5.03
CA SER A 183 4.95 -3.80 4.50
C SER A 183 5.91 -4.85 3.94
N SER A 184 6.95 -4.42 3.23
CA SER A 184 7.98 -5.31 2.71
C SER A 184 8.68 -6.10 3.82
N VAL A 185 9.03 -5.46 4.94
CA VAL A 185 9.67 -6.14 6.10
C VAL A 185 8.77 -7.19 6.74
N HIS A 186 7.45 -7.01 6.71
CA HIS A 186 6.50 -8.02 7.19
C HIS A 186 6.43 -9.25 6.29
N LEU A 187 6.69 -9.10 5.00
CA LEU A 187 6.67 -10.17 4.01
C LEU A 187 7.98 -10.96 3.95
N LEU A 188 9.02 -10.50 4.66
CA LEU A 188 10.27 -11.23 4.81
C LEU A 188 10.16 -12.27 5.92
N ASP A 189 10.84 -13.39 5.75
CA ASP A 189 10.99 -14.37 6.82
C ASP A 189 11.80 -13.78 7.99
N LEU A 190 11.48 -14.25 9.20
CA LEU A 190 12.32 -13.99 10.35
C LEU A 190 13.24 -15.19 10.52
N GLU A 191 14.52 -14.97 10.25
CA GLU A 191 15.59 -15.84 10.74
C GLU A 191 15.59 -15.92 12.28
#